data_AF-A0A803YDD2-F1
#
_entry.id   AF-A0A803YDD2-F1
#
_cell.length_a   1.000
_cell.length_b   1.000
_cell.length_c   1.000
_cell.angle_alpha   90.00
_cell.angle_beta   90.00
_cell.angle_gamma   90.00
#
_symmetry.space_group_name_H-M   'P 1'
#
loop_
_entity.id
_entity.type
_entity.pdbx_description
1 polymer ?
#
loop_
_entity_poly.entity_id
_entity_poly.type
_entity_poly.pdbx_seq_one_letter_code
_entity_poly.pdbx_strand_id
1 'polypeptide(L)' 'MPDFSHILCFLLQFGAEFRRFSLDRYKPGKFEDFYKLILHIHHIANLEVMIGYADAVSSAHPLLRVFIQRQGKM' A
#
# COMPACT_ATOMS: atom_id res chain seq x y z
N MET A 1 -18.37 3.23 20.52
CA MET A 1 -17.41 2.33 19.85
C MET A 1 -16.69 3.14 18.78
N PRO A 2 -15.37 3.03 18.61
CA PRO A 2 -14.66 3.80 17.59
C PRO A 2 -15.12 3.40 16.19
N ASP A 3 -15.49 4.39 15.38
CA ASP A 3 -15.97 4.19 14.02
C ASP A 3 -14.77 3.97 13.08
N PHE A 4 -14.53 2.70 12.72
CA PHE A 4 -13.45 2.32 11.81
C PHE A 4 -13.85 2.46 10.32
N SER A 5 -15.05 2.97 10.01
CA SER A 5 -15.51 3.17 8.63
C SER A 5 -14.64 4.14 7.84
N HIS A 6 -13.80 4.90 8.55
CA HIS A 6 -12.89 5.90 7.99
C HIS A 6 -11.49 5.37 7.72
N ILE A 7 -11.16 4.16 8.17
CA ILE A 7 -9.82 3.61 8.00
C ILE A 7 -9.81 2.65 6.82
N LEU A 8 -9.03 3.00 5.80
CA LEU A 8 -8.72 2.09 4.70
C LEU A 8 -7.48 1.29 5.09
N CYS A 9 -7.64 -0.02 5.20
CA CYS A 9 -6.54 -0.92 5.53
C CYS A 9 -5.93 -1.44 4.23
N PHE A 10 -4.63 -1.42 4.15
CA PHE A 10 -3.88 -1.83 2.97
C PHE A 10 -2.92 -2.95 3.33
N LEU A 11 -2.79 -3.91 2.42
CA LEU A 11 -1.81 -4.97 2.48
C LEU A 11 -0.81 -4.77 1.35
N LEU A 12 0.39 -4.32 1.71
CA LEU A 12 1.52 -4.15 0.83
C LEU A 12 2.24 -5.50 0.67
N GLN A 13 2.47 -5.94 -0.56
CA GLN A 13 3.27 -7.11 -0.87
C GLN A 13 4.46 -6.72 -1.73
N PHE A 14 5.66 -7.12 -1.30
CA PHE A 14 6.90 -6.91 -2.03
C PHE A 14 7.71 -8.21 -2.04
N GLY A 15 7.82 -8.87 -3.19
CA GLY A 15 8.41 -10.21 -3.27
C GLY A 15 7.65 -11.21 -2.40
N ALA A 16 8.31 -11.73 -1.35
CA ALA A 16 7.74 -12.62 -0.33
C ALA A 16 7.34 -11.90 0.97
N GLU A 17 7.58 -10.60 1.09
CA GLU A 17 7.24 -9.82 2.29
C GLU A 17 5.82 -9.25 2.20
N PHE A 18 5.11 -9.27 3.34
CA PHE A 18 3.80 -8.66 3.52
C PHE A 18 3.84 -7.62 4.64
N ARG A 19 3.32 -6.42 4.38
CA ARG A 19 3.22 -5.34 5.37
C ARG A 19 1.82 -4.73 5.36
N ARG A 20 1.25 -4.50 6.54
CA ARG A 20 -0.07 -3.88 6.68
C ARG A 20 0.08 -2.45 7.14
N PHE A 21 -0.67 -1.56 6.51
CA PHE A 21 -0.77 -0.17 6.93
C PHE A 21 -2.23 0.28 6.86
N SER A 22 -2.57 1.26 7.68
CA SER A 22 -3.91 1.80 7.76
C SER A 22 -3.81 3.30 7.49
N LEU A 23 -4.60 3.80 6.55
CA LEU A 23 -4.70 5.23 6.25
C LEU A 23 -6.13 5.69 6.45
N ASP A 24 -6.26 6.96 6.83
CA ASP A 24 -7.56 7.60 6.93
C ASP A 24 -8.08 7.97 5.53
N ARG A 25 -9.30 7.51 5.20
CA ARG A 25 -9.94 7.73 3.90
C ARG A 25 -10.30 9.19 3.64
N TYR A 26 -10.45 10.01 4.69
CA TYR A 26 -10.77 11.43 4.58
C TYR A 26 -9.53 12.31 4.56
N LYS A 27 -8.37 11.75 4.91
CA LYS A 27 -7.06 12.37 4.70
C LYS A 27 -6.20 11.48 3.80
N PRO A 28 -6.60 11.24 2.54
CA PRO A 28 -5.69 10.64 1.58
C PRO A 28 -4.59 11.66 1.35
N GLY A 29 -3.40 11.43 1.94
CA GLY A 29 -2.23 12.23 1.65
C GLY A 29 -1.90 12.23 0.15
N LYS A 30 -0.86 12.94 -0.26
CA LYS A 30 -0.42 12.88 -1.66
C LYS A 30 0.13 11.49 -1.97
N PHE A 31 -0.09 11.03 -3.21
CA PHE A 31 0.53 9.78 -3.69
C PHE A 31 2.05 9.81 -3.54
N GLU A 32 2.69 10.97 -3.71
CA GLU A 32 4.14 11.13 -3.54
C GLU A 32 4.62 10.82 -2.12
N ASP A 33 3.86 11.22 -1.09
CA ASP A 33 4.21 10.94 0.31
C ASP A 33 4.05 9.45 0.60
N PHE A 34 2.99 8.83 0.06
CA PHE A 34 2.78 7.39 0.13
C PHE A 34 3.89 6.61 -0.59
N TYR A 35 4.29 7.07 -1.79
CA TYR A 35 5.37 6.49 -2.57
C TYR A 35 6.71 6.58 -1.82
N LYS A 36 7.04 7.75 -1.25
CA LYS A 36 8.24 7.94 -0.41
C LYS A 36 8.21 7.03 0.83
N LEU A 37 7.04 6.89 1.47
CA LEU A 37 6.88 6.00 2.62
C LEU A 37 7.15 4.54 2.24
N ILE A 38 6.62 4.07 1.11
CA ILE A 38 6.88 2.73 0.59
C ILE A 38 8.38 2.53 0.32
N LEU A 39 9.02 3.46 -0.38
CA LEU A 39 10.45 3.38 -0.69
C LEU A 39 11.30 3.32 0.59
N HIS A 40 10.92 4.11 1.59
CA HIS A 40 11.58 4.14 2.90
C HIS A 40 11.42 2.82 3.64
N ILE A 41 10.20 2.27 3.73
CA ILE A 41 9.90 1.00 4.42
C ILE A 41 10.66 -0.17 3.78
N HIS A 42 10.76 -0.20 2.46
CA HIS A 42 11.43 -1.29 1.75
C HIS A 42 12.95 -1.11 1.61
N HIS A 43 13.54 0.00 2.10
CA HIS A 43 14.95 0.34 1.87
C HIS A 43 15.34 0.35 0.38
N ILE A 44 14.38 0.68 -0.50
CA ILE A 44 14.56 0.73 -1.95
C ILE A 44 14.65 2.21 -2.32
N ALA A 45 15.73 2.89 -1.93
CA ALA A 45 15.85 4.33 -2.17
C ALA A 45 16.12 4.69 -3.65
N ASN A 46 16.36 3.72 -4.54
CA ASN A 46 16.88 4.00 -5.89
C ASN A 46 16.51 2.97 -6.97
N LEU A 47 15.42 2.22 -6.82
CA LEU A 47 14.92 1.36 -7.91
C LEU A 47 13.55 1.87 -8.38
N GLU A 48 13.35 1.89 -9.69
CA GLU A 48 12.02 2.02 -10.27
C GLU A 48 11.18 0.84 -9.81
N VAL A 49 10.05 1.11 -9.14
CA VAL A 49 9.11 0.10 -8.70
C VAL A 49 7.75 0.35 -9.33
N MET A 50 7.14 -0.72 -9.83
CA MET A 50 5.75 -0.70 -10.27
C MET A 50 4.86 -0.98 -9.07
N ILE A 51 3.91 -0.09 -8.81
CA ILE A 51 2.88 -0.27 -7.79
C ILE A 51 1.58 -0.63 -8.49
N GLY A 52 1.10 -1.85 -8.28
CA GLY A 52 -0.23 -2.29 -8.66
C GLY A 52 -1.14 -2.37 -7.45
N TYR A 53 -2.43 -2.14 -7.62
CA TYR A 53 -3.44 -2.43 -6.61
C TYR A 53 -4.43 -3.44 -7.18
N ALA A 54 -4.91 -4.35 -6.34
CA ALA A 54 -6.12 -5.11 -6.62
C ALA A 54 -7.18 -4.71 -5.62
N ASP A 55 -8.36 -4.45 -6.16
CA ASP A 55 -9.57 -4.19 -5.41
C ASP A 55 -10.03 -5.51 -4.77
N ALA A 56 -9.48 -5.82 -3.60
CA ALA A 56 -9.94 -6.94 -2.80
C ALA A 56 -11.16 -6.47 -1.99
N VAL A 57 -12.32 -6.50 -2.65
CA VAL A 57 -13.62 -6.30 -2.02
C VAL A 57 -13.96 -7.56 -1.25
N SER A 58 -13.64 -7.59 0.04
CA SER A 58 -14.24 -8.54 0.97
C SER A 58 -15.24 -7.78 1.84
N SER A 59 -16.50 -8.20 1.79
CA SER A 59 -17.66 -7.54 2.41
C SER A 59 -17.55 -7.30 3.92
N ALA A 60 -16.55 -7.87 4.59
CA ALA A 60 -16.31 -7.72 6.03
C ALA A 60 -15.15 -6.76 6.38
N HIS A 61 -14.17 -6.59 5.49
CA HIS A 61 -13.03 -5.68 5.69
C HIS A 61 -12.52 -5.20 4.32
N PRO A 62 -12.63 -3.89 3.99
CA PRO A 62 -12.03 -3.35 2.77
C PRO A 62 -10.51 -3.32 2.96
N LEU A 63 -9.86 -4.42 2.59
CA LEU A 63 -8.41 -4.56 2.61
C LEU A 63 -7.91 -4.38 1.18
N LEU A 64 -7.40 -3.21 0.81
CA LEU A 64 -6.82 -3.04 -0.51
C LEU A 64 -5.47 -3.75 -0.57
N ARG A 65 -5.32 -4.72 -1.48
CA ARG A 65 -4.04 -5.40 -1.69
C ARG A 65 -3.23 -4.61 -2.70
N VAL A 66 -2.05 -4.17 -2.29
CA VAL A 66 -1.12 -3.41 -3.11
C VAL A 66 0.12 -4.26 -3.31
N PHE A 67 0.50 -4.47 -4.57
CA PHE A 67 1.69 -5.21 -4.95
C PHE A 67 2.74 -4.25 -5.45
N ILE A 68 3.97 -4.43 -5.00
CA ILE A 68 5.12 -3.68 -5.45
C ILE A 68 6.06 -4.66 -6.14
N GLN A 69 6.42 -4.36 -7.38
CA GLN A 69 7.42 -5.10 -8.14
C GLN A 69 8.56 -4.16 -8.51
N ARG A 70 9.82 -4.60 -8.36
CA ARG A 70 10.96 -3.87 -8.93
C ARG A 70 10.83 -3.93 -10.45
N GLN A 71 11.00 -2.81 -11.15
CA GLN A 71 11.27 -2.82 -12.59
C GLN A 71 12.65 -3.42 -12.79
N GLY A 72 12.70 -4.75 -12.92
CA GLY A 72 13.81 -5.41 -13.58
C GLY A 72 13.65 -5.16 -15.06
N LYS A 73 14.62 -4.44 -15.65
CA LYS A 73 14.83 -4.38 -17.09
C LYS A 73 14.78 -5.82 -17.65
N MET A 74 13.87 -6.06 -18.60
CA MET A 74 13.88 -7.27 -19.42
C MET A 74 15.22 -7.39 -20.17
#